data_AF-A0A2Z5X326-F1
#
_entry.id   AF-A0A2Z5X326-F1
#
_cell.length_a   1.000
_cell.length_b   1.000
_cell.length_c   1.000
_cell.angle_alpha   90.00
_cell.angle_beta   90.00
_cell.angle_gamma   90.00
#
_symmetry.space_group_name_H-M   'P 1'
#
loop_
_entity.id
_entity.type
_entity.pdbx_description
1 polymer ?
#
loop_
_entity_poly.entity_id
_entity_poly.type
_entity_poly.pdbx_seq_one_letter_code
_entity_poly.pdbx_strand_id
1 'polypeptide(L)'
;MTNKREQSLEPLIAAANELISSVPIIGAFISAPIAAGMVAWQNKNLNNFILSVKQKFASLEESKIDYAFLETDQFKDIILQTLDAAVRTSSEIKCNALANALMFSATLPTSQQIGKQSCIRVISQISDEEIMVLQVLYEVEHKKDPKIQLHEIADRLGWEDLDVKVTVYGLIQLGLAYDPLVGSLAHLGGSVDGPQACRISSLGLKCVQYALTNY
;
A
#
# COMPACT_ATOMS: atom_id res chain seq x y z
N MET A 1 -43.00 4.24 5.25
CA MET A 1 -42.16 3.32 4.44
C MET A 1 -40.72 3.76 4.59
N THR A 2 -40.12 3.38 5.72
CA THR A 2 -38.73 3.68 6.07
C THR A 2 -37.84 2.51 5.65
N ASN A 3 -36.64 2.87 5.20
CA ASN A 3 -35.80 2.13 4.27
C ASN A 3 -35.13 0.90 4.92
N LYS A 4 -35.47 -0.31 4.45
CA LYS A 4 -34.94 -1.61 4.94
C LYS A 4 -33.42 -1.82 4.75
N ARG A 5 -32.69 -0.84 4.21
CA ARG A 5 -31.22 -0.92 4.01
C ARG A 5 -30.40 -0.42 5.20
N GLU A 6 -30.98 0.32 6.15
CA GLU A 6 -30.24 0.84 7.32
C GLU A 6 -30.08 -0.18 8.46
N GLN A 7 -30.88 -1.25 8.49
CA GLN A 7 -30.87 -2.26 9.58
C GLN A 7 -29.82 -3.38 9.43
N SER A 8 -29.02 -3.40 8.36
CA SER A 8 -28.04 -4.49 8.11
C SER A 8 -26.58 -4.12 8.42
N LEU A 9 -26.33 -2.87 8.83
CA LEU A 9 -24.98 -2.38 9.12
C LEU A 9 -24.63 -2.40 10.61
N GLU A 10 -25.62 -2.41 11.51
CA GLU A 10 -25.38 -2.44 12.96
C GLU A 10 -24.66 -3.71 13.45
N PRO A 11 -24.96 -4.93 12.95
CA PRO A 11 -24.22 -6.14 13.34
C PRO A 11 -22.77 -6.14 12.82
N LEU A 12 -22.52 -5.52 11.66
CA LEU A 12 -21.18 -5.40 11.06
C LEU A 12 -20.34 -4.33 11.76
N ILE A 13 -20.98 -3.25 12.23
CA ILE A 13 -20.37 -2.23 13.08
C ILE A 13 -20.02 -2.81 14.45
N ALA A 14 -20.87 -3.68 15.01
CA ALA A 14 -20.60 -4.41 16.24
C ALA A 14 -19.44 -5.40 16.08
N ALA A 15 -19.40 -6.20 15.02
CA ALA A 15 -18.32 -7.18 14.76
C ALA A 15 -16.96 -6.51 14.46
N ALA A 16 -16.95 -5.38 13.77
CA ALA A 16 -15.72 -4.62 13.52
C ALA A 16 -15.22 -3.89 14.78
N ASN A 17 -16.13 -3.43 15.65
CA ASN A 17 -15.77 -2.96 16.98
C ASN A 17 -15.32 -4.11 17.88
N GLU A 18 -15.84 -5.33 17.67
CA GLU A 18 -15.44 -6.55 18.36
C GLU A 18 -14.01 -6.95 17.98
N LEU A 19 -13.64 -6.93 16.69
CA LEU A 19 -12.27 -7.18 16.17
C LEU A 19 -11.25 -6.10 16.60
N ILE A 20 -11.73 -4.86 16.72
CA ILE A 20 -10.98 -3.72 17.28
C ILE A 20 -10.86 -3.84 18.82
N SER A 21 -11.86 -4.41 19.50
CA SER A 21 -11.85 -4.61 20.96
C SER A 21 -11.20 -5.92 21.41
N SER A 22 -11.10 -6.92 20.54
CA SER A 22 -10.48 -8.23 20.78
C SER A 22 -8.97 -8.21 20.53
N VAL A 23 -8.46 -7.14 19.91
CA VAL A 23 -7.05 -6.74 19.98
C VAL A 23 -6.99 -5.54 20.93
N PRO A 24 -6.73 -5.73 22.24
CA PRO A 24 -6.83 -4.69 23.27
C PRO A 24 -6.07 -3.39 22.93
N ILE A 25 -5.04 -3.52 22.12
CA ILE A 25 -4.18 -2.43 21.66
C ILE A 25 -4.87 -1.56 20.59
N ILE A 26 -5.50 -2.17 19.57
CA ILE A 26 -6.14 -1.41 18.47
C ILE A 26 -7.37 -0.65 18.99
N GLY A 27 -8.13 -1.26 19.92
CA GLY A 27 -9.29 -0.66 20.56
C GLY A 27 -8.95 0.60 21.34
N ALA A 28 -7.88 0.57 22.15
CA ALA A 28 -7.42 1.71 22.93
C ALA A 28 -6.93 2.89 22.06
N PHE A 29 -6.28 2.61 20.92
CA PHE A 29 -5.82 3.64 19.98
C PHE A 29 -6.96 4.29 19.18
N ILE A 30 -8.03 3.55 18.88
CA ILE A 30 -9.19 4.07 18.14
C ILE A 30 -10.22 4.72 19.08
N SER A 31 -10.32 4.27 20.34
CA SER A 31 -11.21 4.86 21.36
C SER A 31 -10.62 6.09 22.04
N ALA A 32 -9.35 6.39 21.84
CA ALA A 32 -8.80 7.68 22.24
C ALA A 32 -9.53 8.76 21.43
N PRO A 33 -10.16 9.76 22.08
CA PRO A 33 -10.66 10.91 21.36
C PRO A 33 -9.44 11.57 20.74
N ILE A 34 -9.18 11.34 19.44
CA ILE A 34 -8.17 12.11 18.73
C ILE A 34 -8.72 13.53 18.74
N ALA A 35 -8.06 14.32 19.59
CA ALA A 35 -8.67 15.41 20.32
C ALA A 35 -9.20 16.52 19.41
N ALA A 36 -10.12 17.30 19.97
CA ALA A 36 -10.52 18.63 19.51
C ALA A 36 -9.30 19.40 18.97
N GLY A 37 -9.12 19.44 17.65
CA GLY A 37 -7.92 19.98 17.02
C GLY A 37 -7.61 19.42 15.62
N MET A 38 -8.07 18.22 15.27
CA MET A 38 -7.96 17.74 13.89
C MET A 38 -8.88 18.53 12.96
N VAL A 39 -8.34 18.92 11.79
CA VAL A 39 -9.11 19.60 10.75
C VAL A 39 -10.06 18.59 10.11
N ALA A 40 -11.26 19.02 9.70
CA ALA A 40 -12.32 18.15 9.16
C ALA A 40 -11.86 17.17 8.06
N TRP A 41 -10.89 17.57 7.22
CA TRP A 41 -10.35 16.70 6.17
C TRP A 41 -9.54 15.52 6.74
N GLN A 42 -8.78 15.72 7.82
CA GLN A 42 -8.00 14.66 8.47
C GLN A 42 -8.91 13.62 9.11
N ASN A 43 -10.00 14.07 9.75
CA ASN A 43 -11.04 13.18 10.28
C ASN A 43 -11.69 12.36 9.17
N LYS A 44 -11.96 12.97 8.01
CA LYS A 44 -12.49 12.25 6.84
C LYS A 44 -11.53 11.15 6.39
N ASN A 45 -10.25 11.46 6.21
CA ASN A 45 -9.26 10.49 5.74
C ASN A 45 -9.07 9.34 6.74
N LEU A 46 -8.99 9.65 8.03
CA LEU A 46 -8.90 8.65 9.08
C LEU A 46 -10.13 7.72 9.09
N ASN A 47 -11.33 8.27 8.97
CA ASN A 47 -12.55 7.47 8.91
C ASN A 47 -12.56 6.54 7.69
N ASN A 48 -12.15 7.04 6.53
CA ASN A 48 -12.03 6.22 5.31
C ASN A 48 -11.03 5.07 5.54
N PHE A 49 -9.87 5.37 6.13
CA PHE A 49 -8.87 4.36 6.45
C PHE A 49 -9.39 3.30 7.43
N ILE A 50 -10.04 3.71 8.52
CA ILE A 50 -10.63 2.79 9.50
C ILE A 50 -11.66 1.88 8.82
N LEU A 51 -12.51 2.43 7.93
CA LEU A 51 -13.46 1.63 7.19
C LEU A 51 -12.78 0.60 6.27
N SER A 52 -11.74 1.01 5.53
CA SER A 52 -10.96 0.09 4.68
C SER A 52 -10.29 -1.02 5.50
N VAL A 53 -9.70 -0.69 6.67
CA VAL A 53 -9.11 -1.68 7.58
C VAL A 53 -10.19 -2.64 8.09
N LYS A 54 -11.34 -2.13 8.55
CA LYS A 54 -12.46 -2.95 9.01
C LYS A 54 -12.92 -3.95 7.95
N GLN A 55 -13.10 -3.49 6.71
CA GLN A 55 -13.53 -4.35 5.60
C GLN A 55 -12.49 -5.45 5.30
N LYS A 56 -11.21 -5.11 5.31
CA LYS A 56 -10.11 -6.05 5.05
C LYS A 56 -9.95 -7.10 6.15
N PHE A 57 -10.04 -6.70 7.42
CA PHE A 57 -9.96 -7.67 8.52
C PHE A 57 -11.22 -8.54 8.62
N ALA A 58 -12.40 -8.01 8.26
CA ALA A 58 -13.64 -8.79 8.24
C ALA A 58 -13.66 -9.90 7.17
N SER A 59 -12.85 -9.80 6.12
CA SER A 59 -12.71 -10.84 5.10
C SER A 59 -11.66 -11.91 5.44
N LEU A 60 -10.90 -11.73 6.53
CA LEU A 60 -9.88 -12.69 6.95
C LEU A 60 -10.46 -13.83 7.78
N GLU A 61 -9.95 -15.04 7.53
CA GLU A 61 -10.12 -16.17 8.44
C GLU A 61 -9.32 -15.91 9.72
N GLU A 62 -9.95 -16.09 10.87
CA GLU A 62 -9.36 -15.85 12.19
C GLU A 62 -8.04 -16.63 12.39
N SER A 63 -7.94 -17.85 11.86
CA SER A 63 -6.75 -18.69 11.93
C SER A 63 -5.53 -18.14 11.19
N LYS A 64 -5.70 -17.13 10.32
CA LYS A 64 -4.60 -16.47 9.61
C LYS A 64 -3.99 -15.33 10.40
N ILE A 65 -4.63 -14.89 11.49
CA ILE A 65 -4.16 -13.76 12.30
C ILE A 65 -3.06 -14.20 13.26
N ASP A 66 -1.94 -13.47 13.28
CA ASP A 66 -0.84 -13.70 14.20
C ASP A 66 -1.05 -12.92 15.50
N TYR A 67 -1.89 -13.45 16.39
CA TYR A 67 -2.20 -12.80 17.67
C TYR A 67 -0.97 -12.49 18.52
N ALA A 68 0.04 -13.37 18.50
CA ALA A 68 1.28 -13.16 19.25
C ALA A 68 2.03 -11.92 18.72
N PHE A 69 2.04 -11.71 17.40
CA PHE A 69 2.64 -10.53 16.80
C PHE A 69 1.87 -9.25 17.12
N LEU A 70 0.53 -9.30 17.19
CA LEU A 70 -0.30 -8.12 17.49
C LEU A 70 -0.01 -7.50 18.86
N GLU A 71 0.48 -8.29 19.81
CA GLU A 71 0.83 -7.83 21.16
C GLU A 71 2.20 -7.15 21.25
N THR A 72 3.03 -7.26 20.19
CA THR A 72 4.39 -6.73 20.18
C THR A 72 4.43 -5.21 20.01
N ASP A 73 5.49 -4.58 20.52
CA ASP A 73 5.73 -3.15 20.29
C ASP A 73 6.01 -2.84 18.82
N GLN A 74 6.58 -3.80 18.09
CA GLN A 74 6.80 -3.67 16.65
C GLN A 74 5.48 -3.47 15.88
N PHE A 75 4.42 -4.18 16.26
CA PHE A 75 3.11 -4.02 15.63
C PHE A 75 2.46 -2.68 16.00
N LYS A 76 2.62 -2.22 17.25
CA LYS A 76 2.19 -0.87 17.68
C LYS A 76 2.83 0.22 16.83
N ASP A 77 4.13 0.12 16.59
CA ASP A 77 4.85 1.07 15.72
C ASP A 77 4.33 1.05 14.29
N ILE A 78 4.01 -0.14 13.76
CA ILE A 78 3.40 -0.29 12.43
C ILE A 78 2.05 0.40 12.36
N ILE A 79 1.18 0.21 13.36
CA ILE A 79 -0.12 0.89 13.45
C ILE A 79 0.08 2.41 13.43
N LEU A 80 0.95 2.94 14.29
CA LEU A 80 1.20 4.37 14.40
C LEU A 80 1.71 4.97 13.08
N GLN A 81 2.68 4.32 12.44
CA GLN A 81 3.20 4.76 11.13
C GLN A 81 2.10 4.75 10.05
N THR A 82 1.25 3.73 10.05
CA THR A 82 0.18 3.58 9.05
C THR A 82 -0.93 4.61 9.27
N LEU A 83 -1.34 4.85 10.52
CA LEU A 83 -2.32 5.89 10.87
C LEU A 83 -1.84 7.28 10.48
N ASP A 84 -0.59 7.59 10.81
CA ASP A 84 0.03 8.88 10.51
C ASP A 84 0.14 9.12 8.99
N ALA A 85 0.44 8.07 8.22
CA ALA A 85 0.40 8.12 6.76
C ALA A 85 -1.03 8.30 6.21
N ALA A 86 -2.01 7.56 6.76
CA ALA A 86 -3.40 7.59 6.32
C ALA A 86 -4.07 8.94 6.55
N VAL A 87 -3.83 9.57 7.70
CA VAL A 87 -4.37 10.89 8.03
C VAL A 87 -3.91 11.96 7.03
N ARG A 88 -2.68 11.83 6.52
CA ARG A 88 -2.07 12.83 5.62
C ARG A 88 -2.36 12.63 4.14
N THR A 89 -2.97 11.52 3.74
CA THR A 89 -3.23 11.25 2.32
C THR A 89 -4.69 11.43 1.96
N SER A 90 -4.97 12.14 0.86
CA SER A 90 -6.30 12.19 0.25
C SER A 90 -6.51 11.11 -0.82
N SER A 91 -5.48 10.31 -1.11
CA SER A 91 -5.55 9.26 -2.13
C SER A 91 -6.25 8.01 -1.57
N GLU A 92 -7.29 7.58 -2.27
CA GLU A 92 -7.99 6.34 -1.97
C GLU A 92 -7.11 5.12 -2.26
N ILE A 93 -6.27 5.18 -3.31
CA ILE A 93 -5.33 4.12 -3.68
C ILE A 93 -4.34 3.89 -2.54
N LYS A 94 -3.72 4.97 -2.04
CA LYS A 94 -2.78 4.91 -0.92
C LYS A 94 -3.46 4.50 0.37
N CYS A 95 -4.65 5.00 0.64
CA CYS A 95 -5.43 4.60 1.81
C CYS A 95 -5.68 3.08 1.82
N ASN A 96 -6.11 2.53 0.69
CA ASN A 96 -6.31 1.09 0.54
C ASN A 96 -5.01 0.31 0.62
N ALA A 97 -3.92 0.83 0.07
CA ALA A 97 -2.59 0.22 0.15
C ALA A 97 -2.07 0.15 1.59
N LEU A 98 -2.24 1.23 2.36
CA LEU A 98 -1.90 1.28 3.78
C LEU A 98 -2.76 0.31 4.60
N ALA A 99 -4.05 0.20 4.29
CA ALA A 99 -4.93 -0.74 4.97
C ALA A 99 -4.54 -2.20 4.67
N ASN A 100 -4.18 -2.51 3.41
CA ASN A 100 -3.58 -3.78 3.01
C ASN A 100 -2.30 -4.06 3.79
N ALA A 101 -1.37 -3.09 3.81
CA ALA A 101 -0.09 -3.21 4.49
C ALA A 101 -0.25 -3.53 6.00
N LEU A 102 -1.26 -2.94 6.66
CA LEU A 102 -1.58 -3.22 8.05
C LEU A 102 -2.18 -4.63 8.24
N MET A 103 -3.09 -5.03 7.36
CA MET A 103 -3.66 -6.37 7.36
C MET A 103 -2.58 -7.45 7.13
N PHE A 104 -1.70 -7.23 6.17
CA PHE A 104 -0.58 -8.12 5.90
C PHE A 104 0.44 -8.14 7.05
N SER A 105 0.67 -7.04 7.79
CA SER A 105 1.50 -7.14 9.00
C SER A 105 0.92 -8.06 10.06
N ALA A 106 -0.42 -8.14 10.13
CA ALA A 106 -1.15 -8.86 11.15
C ALA A 106 -1.35 -10.35 10.83
N THR A 107 -1.02 -10.80 9.62
CA THR A 107 -1.37 -12.16 9.15
C THR A 107 -0.16 -13.05 8.93
N LEU A 108 -0.31 -14.34 9.21
CA LEU A 108 0.68 -15.36 8.92
C LEU A 108 0.73 -15.67 7.41
N PRO A 109 1.92 -15.95 6.84
CA PRO A 109 3.25 -15.90 7.48
C PRO A 109 3.87 -14.49 7.47
N THR A 110 3.16 -13.50 6.96
CA THR A 110 3.69 -12.15 6.65
C THR A 110 4.07 -11.34 7.90
N SER A 111 3.42 -11.59 9.03
CA SER A 111 3.81 -11.12 10.36
C SER A 111 5.24 -11.51 10.78
N GLN A 112 5.83 -12.53 10.14
CA GLN A 112 7.21 -12.96 10.39
C GLN A 112 8.22 -12.35 9.39
N GLN A 113 7.76 -11.67 8.35
CA GLN A 113 8.64 -11.10 7.32
C GLN A 113 9.37 -9.82 7.80
N ILE A 114 10.62 -9.65 7.41
CA ILE A 114 11.35 -8.39 7.67
C ILE A 114 10.95 -7.30 6.67
N GLY A 115 11.07 -6.04 7.07
CA GLY A 115 10.88 -4.88 6.16
C GLY A 115 9.45 -4.32 6.07
N LYS A 116 8.52 -4.76 6.91
CA LYS A 116 7.12 -4.26 6.96
C LYS A 116 7.03 -2.74 7.09
N GLN A 117 7.75 -2.18 8.06
CA GLN A 117 7.82 -0.73 8.27
C GLN A 117 8.45 0.01 7.09
N SER A 118 9.47 -0.59 6.44
CA SER A 118 10.06 -0.03 5.23
C SER A 118 9.05 0.02 4.09
N CYS A 119 8.24 -1.02 3.91
CA CYS A 119 7.17 -1.04 2.91
C CYS A 119 6.13 0.06 3.21
N ILE A 120 5.66 0.17 4.45
CA ILE A 120 4.71 1.23 4.84
C ILE A 120 5.28 2.62 4.57
N ARG A 121 6.56 2.84 4.91
CA ARG A 121 7.26 4.11 4.64
C ARG A 121 7.30 4.42 3.15
N VAL A 122 7.69 3.44 2.32
CA VAL A 122 7.70 3.59 0.86
C VAL A 122 6.30 3.93 0.34
N ILE A 123 5.27 3.15 0.71
CA ILE A 123 3.89 3.38 0.27
C ILE A 123 3.40 4.78 0.68
N SER A 124 3.78 5.27 1.86
CA SER A 124 3.42 6.62 2.30
C SER A 124 4.08 7.73 1.47
N GLN A 125 5.20 7.45 0.80
CA GLN A 125 5.99 8.43 0.05
C GLN A 125 5.68 8.44 -1.45
N ILE A 126 5.28 7.31 -2.03
CA ILE A 126 4.99 7.23 -3.47
C ILE A 126 3.66 7.89 -3.86
N SER A 127 3.57 8.36 -5.10
CA SER A 127 2.35 8.91 -5.71
C SER A 127 1.41 7.81 -6.22
N ASP A 128 0.20 8.21 -6.62
CA ASP A 128 -0.76 7.27 -7.23
C ASP A 128 -0.26 6.79 -8.59
N GLU A 129 0.38 7.68 -9.35
CA GLU A 129 0.98 7.36 -10.65
C GLU A 129 2.11 6.34 -10.49
N GLU A 130 2.97 6.52 -9.48
CA GLU A 130 4.03 5.57 -9.14
C GLU A 130 3.46 4.21 -8.74
N ILE A 131 2.36 4.16 -7.99
CA ILE A 131 1.66 2.92 -7.66
C ILE A 131 1.16 2.22 -8.94
N MET A 132 0.53 2.96 -9.86
CA MET A 132 0.01 2.41 -11.11
C MET A 132 1.12 1.81 -11.98
N VAL A 133 2.23 2.53 -12.14
CA VAL A 133 3.39 2.01 -12.88
C VAL A 133 3.97 0.77 -12.17
N LEU A 134 4.09 0.79 -10.84
CA LEU A 134 4.63 -0.34 -10.08
C LEU A 134 3.75 -1.60 -10.21
N GLN A 135 2.43 -1.46 -10.30
CA GLN A 135 1.50 -2.55 -10.60
C GLN A 135 1.73 -3.13 -12.00
N VAL A 136 1.91 -2.28 -13.03
CA VAL A 136 2.25 -2.74 -14.38
C VAL A 136 3.57 -3.52 -14.39
N LEU A 137 4.60 -3.03 -13.69
CA LEU A 137 5.88 -3.73 -13.60
C LEU A 137 5.74 -5.09 -12.89
N TYR A 138 4.91 -5.17 -11.86
CA TYR A 138 4.63 -6.42 -11.15
C TYR A 138 3.96 -7.47 -12.06
N GLU A 139 2.99 -7.08 -12.89
CA GLU A 139 2.36 -7.99 -13.86
C GLU A 139 3.35 -8.59 -14.86
N VAL A 140 4.41 -7.83 -15.20
CA VAL A 140 5.44 -8.24 -16.14
C VAL A 140 6.49 -9.14 -15.49
N GLU A 141 6.73 -9.02 -14.17
CA GLU A 141 7.79 -9.73 -13.46
C GLU A 141 7.66 -11.27 -13.52
N HIS A 142 6.46 -11.80 -13.78
CA HIS A 142 6.22 -13.23 -13.92
C HIS A 142 6.43 -13.77 -15.34
N LYS A 143 6.85 -12.93 -16.30
CA LYS A 143 7.13 -13.34 -17.68
C LYS A 143 8.57 -13.83 -17.84
N LYS A 144 8.84 -14.55 -18.94
CA LYS A 144 10.17 -15.10 -19.27
C LYS A 144 11.26 -14.02 -19.38
N ASP A 145 10.89 -12.83 -19.85
CA ASP A 145 11.75 -11.65 -19.91
C ASP A 145 11.07 -10.51 -19.12
N PRO A 146 11.39 -10.36 -17.83
CA PRO A 146 10.65 -9.49 -16.90
C PRO A 146 11.04 -8.01 -17.02
N LYS A 147 11.20 -7.50 -18.24
CA LYS A 147 11.40 -6.07 -18.52
C LYS A 147 10.32 -5.58 -19.47
N ILE A 148 9.99 -4.31 -19.37
CA ILE A 148 9.00 -3.67 -20.24
C ILE A 148 9.56 -2.34 -20.74
N GLN A 149 9.30 -2.01 -22.02
CA GLN A 149 9.69 -0.73 -22.60
C GLN A 149 8.76 0.37 -22.08
N LEU A 150 9.28 1.60 -21.96
CA LEU A 150 8.48 2.71 -21.41
C LEU A 150 7.22 3.00 -22.24
N HIS A 151 7.31 2.95 -23.57
CA HIS A 151 6.15 3.16 -24.46
C HIS A 151 5.06 2.09 -24.23
N GLU A 152 5.44 0.84 -23.92
CA GLU A 152 4.45 -0.20 -23.59
C GLU A 152 3.74 0.06 -22.26
N ILE A 153 4.41 0.70 -21.29
CA ILE A 153 3.76 1.15 -20.05
C ILE A 153 2.80 2.30 -20.37
N ALA A 154 3.22 3.26 -21.20
CA ALA A 154 2.41 4.39 -21.63
C ALA A 154 1.13 3.93 -22.34
N ASP A 155 1.25 3.00 -23.29
CA ASP A 155 0.11 2.40 -23.99
C ASP A 155 -0.88 1.72 -23.03
N ARG A 156 -0.39 1.01 -22.00
CA ARG A 156 -1.24 0.33 -21.02
C ARG A 156 -2.00 1.30 -20.12
N LEU A 157 -1.36 2.40 -19.74
CA LEU A 157 -1.93 3.40 -18.83
C LEU A 157 -2.71 4.50 -19.58
N GLY A 158 -2.56 4.58 -20.91
CA GLY A 158 -3.11 5.66 -21.72
C GLY A 158 -2.45 7.00 -21.42
N TRP A 159 -1.16 7.00 -21.11
CA TRP A 159 -0.38 8.18 -20.73
C TRP A 159 0.57 8.60 -21.84
N GLU A 160 1.14 9.81 -21.72
CA GLU A 160 2.26 10.21 -22.58
C GLU A 160 3.56 9.55 -22.12
N ASP A 161 4.45 9.23 -23.07
CA ASP A 161 5.76 8.63 -22.78
C ASP A 161 6.58 9.46 -21.78
N LEU A 162 6.44 10.79 -21.83
CA LEU A 162 7.14 11.69 -20.93
C LEU A 162 6.67 11.54 -19.48
N ASP A 163 5.36 11.40 -19.26
CA ASP A 163 4.80 11.22 -17.92
C ASP A 163 5.27 9.91 -17.31
N VAL A 164 5.20 8.81 -18.07
CA VAL A 164 5.74 7.51 -17.65
C VAL A 164 7.22 7.62 -17.34
N LYS A 165 8.00 8.32 -18.17
CA LYS A 165 9.44 8.50 -17.94
C LYS A 165 9.72 9.20 -16.62
N VAL A 166 9.00 10.29 -16.31
CA VAL A 166 9.13 11.01 -15.03
C VAL A 166 8.75 10.13 -13.84
N THR A 167 7.63 9.39 -13.94
CA THR A 167 7.20 8.45 -12.89
C THR A 167 8.21 7.32 -12.68
N VAL A 168 8.75 6.74 -13.75
CA VAL A 168 9.78 5.69 -13.67
C VAL A 168 11.05 6.23 -13.01
N TYR A 169 11.45 7.47 -13.27
CA TYR A 169 12.58 8.09 -12.56
C TYR A 169 12.35 8.17 -11.05
N GLY A 170 11.14 8.57 -10.61
CA GLY A 170 10.77 8.57 -9.18
C GLY A 170 10.91 7.18 -8.56
N LEU A 171 10.37 6.15 -9.22
CA LEU A 171 10.50 4.76 -8.79
C LEU A 171 11.95 4.28 -8.73
N ILE A 172 12.81 4.68 -9.68
CA ILE A 172 14.23 4.35 -9.68
C ILE A 172 14.95 5.02 -8.50
N GLN A 173 14.66 6.30 -8.22
CA GLN A 173 15.26 7.03 -7.09
C GLN A 173 14.88 6.41 -5.74
N LEU A 174 13.66 5.89 -5.62
CA LEU A 174 13.19 5.17 -4.44
C LEU A 174 13.69 3.71 -4.39
N GLY A 175 14.43 3.26 -5.41
CA GLY A 175 14.94 1.90 -5.50
C GLY A 175 13.85 0.84 -5.70
N LEU A 176 12.68 1.22 -6.22
CA LEU A 176 11.53 0.35 -6.48
C LEU A 176 11.54 -0.23 -7.89
N ALA A 177 12.27 0.41 -8.78
CA ALA A 177 12.51 -0.04 -10.14
C ALA A 177 13.97 0.20 -10.54
N TYR A 178 14.40 -0.38 -11.65
CA TYR A 178 15.69 -0.11 -12.27
C TYR A 178 15.60 -0.25 -13.79
N ASP A 179 16.47 0.45 -14.50
CA ASP A 179 16.66 0.23 -15.93
C ASP A 179 17.69 -0.90 -16.13
N PRO A 180 17.29 -2.05 -16.71
CA PRO A 180 18.20 -3.18 -16.93
C PRO A 180 19.29 -2.91 -17.98
N LEU A 181 19.18 -1.82 -18.74
CA LEU A 181 20.14 -1.45 -19.80
C LEU A 181 21.22 -0.48 -19.31
N VAL A 182 21.02 0.18 -18.16
CA VAL A 182 22.02 1.05 -17.54
C VAL A 182 23.23 0.21 -17.11
N GLY A 183 24.37 0.44 -17.77
CA GLY A 183 25.62 -0.32 -17.58
C GLY A 183 25.96 -1.30 -18.72
N SER A 184 25.10 -1.46 -19.72
CA SER A 184 25.44 -2.17 -20.95
C SER A 184 26.44 -1.35 -21.77
N LEU A 185 27.54 -1.97 -22.23
CA LEU A 185 28.57 -1.35 -23.07
C LEU A 185 28.00 -0.67 -24.34
N ALA A 186 26.81 -1.06 -24.78
CA ALA A 186 26.10 -0.45 -25.90
C ALA A 186 25.67 1.01 -25.66
N HIS A 187 25.59 1.47 -24.40
CA HIS A 187 25.18 2.84 -24.04
C HIS A 187 26.34 3.81 -23.81
N LEU A 188 27.60 3.38 -23.97
CA LEU A 188 28.77 4.25 -23.75
C LEU A 188 29.03 5.26 -24.89
N GLY A 189 28.23 5.25 -25.96
CA GLY A 189 28.43 6.10 -27.15
C GLY A 189 27.25 6.99 -27.56
N GLY A 190 26.13 6.99 -26.84
CA GLY A 190 24.91 7.73 -27.22
C GLY A 190 24.42 8.65 -26.09
N SER A 191 23.67 9.70 -26.45
CA SER A 191 23.07 10.66 -25.51
C SER A 191 22.36 9.96 -24.35
N VAL A 192 22.48 10.56 -23.16
CA VAL A 192 21.88 10.10 -21.90
C VAL A 192 20.36 10.36 -21.93
N ASP A 193 19.64 9.71 -22.84
CA ASP A 193 18.19 9.88 -23.00
C ASP A 193 17.39 9.02 -22.02
N GLY A 194 17.82 8.99 -20.75
CA GLY A 194 17.10 8.37 -19.64
C GLY A 194 16.72 6.91 -19.81
N PRO A 195 15.83 6.39 -18.93
CA PRO A 195 15.46 4.98 -18.97
C PRO A 195 14.69 4.67 -20.25
N GLN A 196 15.02 3.55 -20.88
CA GLN A 196 14.36 3.07 -22.11
C GLN A 196 13.51 1.82 -21.82
N ALA A 197 13.96 1.00 -20.87
CA ALA A 197 13.22 -0.10 -20.31
C ALA A 197 13.19 0.01 -18.79
N CYS A 198 12.23 -0.68 -18.18
CA CYS A 198 12.06 -0.70 -16.75
C CYS A 198 11.78 -2.12 -16.26
N ARG A 199 12.31 -2.43 -15.08
CA ARG A 199 12.02 -3.66 -14.34
C ARG A 199 11.81 -3.34 -12.87
N ILE A 200 10.89 -4.06 -12.21
CA ILE A 200 10.66 -3.93 -10.78
C ILE A 200 11.87 -4.43 -9.98
N SER A 201 12.25 -3.71 -8.92
CA SER A 201 13.29 -4.17 -8.01
C SER A 201 12.74 -5.17 -7.00
N SER A 202 13.61 -5.85 -6.25
CA SER A 202 13.19 -6.70 -5.14
C SER A 202 12.42 -5.95 -4.05
N LEU A 203 12.73 -4.65 -3.84
CA LEU A 203 12.00 -3.81 -2.88
C LEU A 203 10.62 -3.43 -3.45
N GLY A 204 10.56 -3.04 -4.72
CA GLY A 204 9.30 -2.76 -5.42
C GLY A 204 8.36 -3.97 -5.40
N LEU A 205 8.90 -5.15 -5.70
CA LEU A 205 8.17 -6.42 -5.69
C LEU A 205 7.56 -6.69 -4.31
N LYS A 206 8.35 -6.54 -3.24
CA LYS A 206 7.87 -6.68 -1.86
C LYS A 206 6.79 -5.67 -1.53
N CYS A 207 6.95 -4.40 -1.92
CA CYS A 207 5.94 -3.38 -1.67
C CYS A 207 4.61 -3.70 -2.37
N VAL A 208 4.66 -4.19 -3.61
CA VAL A 208 3.44 -4.60 -4.34
C VAL A 208 2.76 -5.77 -3.64
N GLN A 209 3.50 -6.83 -3.34
CA GLN A 209 2.96 -8.02 -2.67
C GLN A 209 2.39 -7.73 -1.27
N TYR A 210 2.99 -6.76 -0.57
CA TYR A 210 2.64 -6.44 0.80
C TYR A 210 1.50 -5.43 0.93
N ALA A 211 1.30 -4.55 -0.07
CA ALA A 211 0.37 -3.44 0.05
C ALA A 211 -0.57 -3.26 -1.15
N LEU A 212 -0.18 -3.69 -2.35
CA LEU A 212 -0.88 -3.33 -3.59
C LEU A 212 -1.60 -4.51 -4.25
N THR A 213 -1.45 -5.74 -3.74
CA THR A 213 -2.25 -6.88 -4.15
C THR A 213 -3.64 -6.83 -3.52
N ASN A 214 -4.66 -7.10 -4.32
CA ASN A 214 -6.02 -7.28 -3.83
C ASN A 214 -6.11 -8.60 -3.05
N TYR A 215 -6.63 -8.53 -1.82
CA TYR A 215 -6.99 -9.66 -0.98
C TYR A 215 -8.49 -9.64 -0.76
#